data_AF-A0A7S1EA33-F1
#
_entry.id   AF-A0A7S1EA33-F1
#
_cell.length_a   1.000
_cell.length_b   1.000
_cell.length_c   1.000
_cell.angle_alpha   90.00
_cell.angle_beta   90.00
_cell.angle_gamma   90.00
#
_symmetry.space_group_name_H-M   'P 1'
#
loop_
_entity.id
_entity.type
_entity.pdbx_description
1 polymer ?
#
loop_
_entity_poly.entity_id
_entity_poly.type
_entity_poly.pdbx_seq_one_letter_code
_entity_poly.pdbx_strand_id
1 'polypeptide(L)'
;DGSAPIRHPLAWNKEEFYDEKALDIEMRRVFDVCHGCRRCFNLCNSFPKLFDLIDNAPSGELDSVPSSSFKGVVDDCTVCDLCFLTKCPYTPPHALNVDFPHLMLRYRAVEQAEGNKSAAARLNPVPEGEDKVKMGASAGGMSMEGHGDPARTAEGVGRALVLKPPGWAEKQLNKTDRNGKVMGAVAPVARWAMERSNPLTRPLMEAIAGIDKDAVLPLFVPPSQAFSAASKPGGGGKGGPAEGKKVVLYATCLVNYNMPAIGKAARAVLERSGVDVVVSYPGCCGMPQLEQGDVAEVAGKAKEVCERG
;
A
#
# COMPACT_ATOMS: atom_id res chain seq x y z
N ASP A 1 17.32 11.71 20.62
CA ASP A 1 16.88 13.12 20.41
C ASP A 1 15.38 13.10 20.14
N GLY A 2 14.57 13.97 20.74
CA GLY A 2 13.12 13.97 20.54
C GLY A 2 12.66 14.51 19.17
N SER A 3 13.54 14.49 18.15
CA SER A 3 13.22 14.99 16.81
C SER A 3 12.35 14.01 16.06
N ALA A 4 11.36 14.54 15.32
CA ALA A 4 10.55 13.72 14.43
C ALA A 4 11.43 13.02 13.39
N PRO A 5 11.12 11.77 13.03
CA PRO A 5 11.88 11.03 12.03
C PRO A 5 11.85 11.76 10.68
N ILE A 6 12.98 11.76 9.98
CA ILE A 6 13.12 12.33 8.64
C ILE A 6 12.70 11.26 7.65
N ARG A 7 11.81 11.60 6.72
CA ARG A 7 11.40 10.68 5.65
C ARG A 7 11.99 11.10 4.31
N HIS A 8 12.71 10.18 3.69
CA HIS A 8 13.27 10.37 2.35
C HIS A 8 12.23 10.07 1.26
N PRO A 9 12.16 10.87 0.19
CA PRO A 9 11.31 10.56 -0.96
C PRO A 9 11.70 9.21 -1.59
N LEU A 10 10.69 8.45 -2.01
CA LEU A 10 10.92 7.22 -2.77
C LEU A 10 11.49 7.57 -4.14
N ALA A 11 12.59 6.91 -4.52
CA ALA A 11 13.20 7.04 -5.83
C ALA A 11 12.45 6.23 -6.91
N TRP A 12 11.11 6.22 -6.88
CA TRP A 12 10.27 5.37 -7.74
C TRP A 12 10.40 5.65 -9.24
N ASN A 13 11.02 6.77 -9.62
CA ASN A 13 11.32 7.13 -11.01
C ASN A 13 12.71 6.65 -11.48
N LYS A 14 13.45 5.95 -10.63
CA LYS A 14 14.78 5.40 -10.92
C LYS A 14 14.68 3.90 -11.22
N GLU A 15 15.46 3.40 -12.17
CA GLU A 15 15.45 1.96 -12.51
C GLU A 15 15.94 1.10 -11.34
N GLU A 16 16.92 1.61 -10.58
CA GLU A 16 17.51 0.93 -9.42
C GLU A 16 16.49 0.67 -8.31
N PHE A 17 15.42 1.48 -8.25
CA PHE A 17 14.31 1.26 -7.32
C PHE A 17 13.62 -0.09 -7.54
N TYR A 18 13.61 -0.57 -8.78
CA TYR A 18 12.95 -1.81 -9.18
C TYR A 18 13.89 -3.03 -9.25
N ASP A 19 15.17 -2.87 -8.87
CA ASP A 19 16.13 -3.98 -8.85
C ASP A 19 15.78 -4.98 -7.72
N GLU A 20 15.43 -6.21 -8.11
CA GLU A 20 14.99 -7.27 -7.20
C GLU A 20 16.10 -7.71 -6.22
N LYS A 21 17.36 -7.73 -6.67
CA LYS A 21 18.49 -8.15 -5.82
C LYS A 21 18.76 -7.12 -4.74
N ALA A 22 18.77 -5.84 -5.09
CA ALA A 22 18.92 -4.73 -4.16
C ALA A 22 17.72 -4.64 -3.20
N LEU A 23 16.51 -4.94 -3.67
CA LEU A 23 15.33 -5.05 -2.81
C LEU A 23 15.51 -6.17 -1.78
N ASP A 24 15.88 -7.38 -2.22
CA ASP A 24 16.10 -8.51 -1.31
C ASP A 24 17.21 -8.23 -0.26
N ILE A 25 18.32 -7.61 -0.66
CA ILE A 25 19.39 -7.20 0.26
C ILE A 25 18.85 -6.25 1.32
N GLU A 26 18.08 -5.23 0.92
CA GLU A 26 17.52 -4.25 1.84
C GLU A 26 16.43 -4.86 2.73
N MET A 27 15.60 -5.76 2.19
CA MET A 27 14.63 -6.54 2.97
C MET A 27 15.33 -7.27 4.10
N ARG A 28 16.45 -7.94 3.81
CA ARG A 28 17.18 -8.68 4.82
C ARG A 28 17.78 -7.78 5.88
N ARG A 29 18.41 -6.68 5.47
CA ARG A 29 18.99 -5.71 6.40
C ARG A 29 17.94 -5.16 7.37
N VAL A 30 16.77 -4.76 6.87
CA VAL A 30 15.71 -4.21 7.71
C VAL A 30 15.07 -5.30 8.58
N PHE A 31 14.84 -6.50 8.04
CA PHE A 31 14.25 -7.62 8.77
C PHE A 31 15.12 -8.06 9.94
N ASP A 32 16.43 -8.14 9.74
CA ASP A 32 17.43 -8.43 10.77
C ASP A 32 17.38 -7.40 11.90
N VAL A 33 17.40 -6.10 11.55
CA VAL A 33 17.26 -5.01 12.54
C VAL A 33 15.93 -5.07 13.29
N CYS A 34 14.83 -5.36 12.59
CA CYS A 34 13.50 -5.48 13.20
C CYS A 34 13.44 -6.69 14.15
N HIS A 35 13.99 -7.83 13.76
CA HIS A 35 14.00 -9.06 14.56
C HIS A 35 14.89 -8.95 15.80
N GLY A 36 16.05 -8.29 15.70
CA GLY A 36 16.88 -8.00 16.87
C GLY A 36 16.22 -7.01 17.84
N CYS A 37 15.35 -6.11 17.35
CA CYS A 37 14.73 -5.05 18.16
C CYS A 37 13.37 -5.44 18.77
N ARG A 38 12.51 -6.14 18.02
CA ARG A 38 11.15 -6.63 18.38
C ARG A 38 10.15 -5.61 18.94
N ARG A 39 10.43 -4.31 18.95
CA ARG A 39 9.56 -3.28 19.54
C ARG A 39 8.18 -3.13 18.88
N CYS A 40 8.03 -3.60 17.65
CA CYS A 40 6.83 -3.40 16.83
C CYS A 40 5.83 -4.57 16.88
N PHE A 41 6.06 -5.59 17.72
CA PHE A 41 5.27 -6.83 17.75
C PHE A 41 3.75 -6.64 17.92
N ASN A 42 3.32 -5.54 18.53
CA ASN A 42 1.90 -5.27 18.82
C ASN A 42 1.25 -4.23 17.90
N LEU A 43 1.91 -3.83 16.80
CA LEU A 43 1.38 -2.81 15.89
C LEU A 43 0.49 -3.37 14.77
N CYS A 44 0.92 -4.45 14.14
CA CYS A 44 0.23 -5.11 13.04
C CYS A 44 0.75 -6.54 12.87
N ASN A 45 0.07 -7.35 12.04
CA ASN A 45 0.42 -8.77 11.85
C ASN A 45 1.76 -9.00 11.11
N SER A 46 2.26 -7.98 10.41
CA SER A 46 3.52 -8.05 9.66
C SER A 46 4.73 -8.37 10.57
N PHE A 47 4.79 -7.79 11.78
CA PHE A 47 5.92 -7.99 12.68
C PHE A 47 5.93 -9.34 13.39
N PRO A 48 4.84 -9.82 14.03
CA PRO A 48 4.78 -11.18 14.55
C PRO A 48 5.12 -12.22 13.47
N LYS A 49 4.55 -12.08 12.26
CA LYS A 49 4.87 -12.98 11.15
C LYS A 49 6.35 -12.95 10.76
N LEU A 50 6.96 -11.76 10.74
CA LEU A 50 8.40 -11.63 10.50
C LEU A 50 9.22 -12.33 11.59
N PHE A 51 8.85 -12.17 12.86
CA PHE A 51 9.59 -12.76 13.97
C PHE A 51 9.46 -14.27 13.98
N ASP A 52 8.24 -14.79 13.82
CA ASP A 52 7.98 -16.22 13.73
C ASP A 52 8.71 -16.83 12.52
N LEU A 53 8.80 -16.12 11.40
CA LEU A 53 9.52 -16.58 10.21
C LEU A 53 11.01 -16.82 10.49
N ILE A 54 11.65 -15.93 11.26
CA ILE A 54 13.08 -16.00 11.56
C ILE A 54 13.35 -16.96 12.74
N ASP A 55 12.55 -16.88 13.81
CA ASP A 55 12.70 -17.73 15.00
C ASP A 55 12.56 -19.22 14.70
N ASN A 56 11.75 -19.57 13.70
CA ASN A 56 11.54 -20.96 13.28
C ASN A 56 12.47 -21.38 12.12
N ALA A 57 13.40 -20.52 11.69
CA ALA A 57 14.36 -20.85 10.64
C ALA A 57 15.42 -21.84 11.17
N PRO A 58 16.03 -22.69 10.31
CA PRO A 58 17.01 -23.70 10.76
C PRO A 58 18.17 -23.15 11.60
N SER A 59 18.66 -21.94 11.30
CA SER A 59 19.72 -21.28 12.08
C SER A 59 19.19 -20.47 13.26
N GLY A 60 17.87 -20.24 13.35
CA GLY A 60 17.27 -19.22 14.21
C GLY A 60 17.53 -17.78 13.75
N GLU A 61 18.15 -17.61 12.57
CA GLU A 61 18.63 -16.34 12.04
C GLU A 61 18.15 -16.16 10.59
N LEU A 62 18.20 -14.92 10.10
CA LEU A 62 17.67 -14.56 8.79
C LEU A 62 18.42 -15.16 7.60
N ASP A 63 19.67 -15.58 7.78
CA ASP A 63 20.51 -16.18 6.76
C ASP A 63 19.92 -17.47 6.17
N SER A 64 19.19 -18.24 6.97
CA SER A 64 18.55 -19.50 6.57
C SER A 64 17.11 -19.34 6.06
N VAL A 65 16.58 -18.11 6.05
CA VAL A 65 15.22 -17.84 5.56
C VAL A 65 15.22 -17.65 4.04
N PRO A 66 14.40 -18.39 3.28
CA PRO A 66 14.26 -18.18 1.83
C PRO A 66 13.48 -16.89 1.53
N SER A 67 13.93 -16.15 0.51
CA SER A 67 13.32 -14.86 0.13
C SER A 67 11.89 -14.99 -0.39
N SER A 68 11.47 -16.19 -0.80
CA SER A 68 10.09 -16.51 -1.15
C SER A 68 9.12 -16.34 0.03
N SER A 69 9.59 -16.50 1.27
CA SER A 69 8.77 -16.35 2.47
C SER A 69 8.50 -14.90 2.86
N PHE A 70 9.24 -13.93 2.30
CA PHE A 70 9.08 -12.51 2.64
C PHE A 70 7.72 -11.95 2.23
N LYS A 71 7.08 -12.54 1.22
CA LYS A 71 5.77 -12.10 0.71
C LYS A 71 4.70 -12.04 1.79
N GLY A 72 4.68 -13.02 2.70
CA GLY A 72 3.71 -13.04 3.79
C GLY A 72 3.84 -11.85 4.73
N VAL A 73 5.06 -11.38 4.98
CA VAL A 73 5.34 -10.18 5.80
C VAL A 73 4.86 -8.93 5.09
N VAL A 74 5.09 -8.84 3.78
CA VAL A 74 4.65 -7.73 2.93
C VAL A 74 3.14 -7.63 2.87
N ASP A 75 2.43 -8.76 2.73
CA ASP A 75 0.97 -8.80 2.63
C ASP A 75 0.27 -8.31 3.90
N ASP A 76 0.85 -8.59 5.06
CA ASP A 76 0.29 -8.15 6.35
C ASP A 76 0.60 -6.68 6.69
N CYS A 77 1.44 -6.00 5.90
CA CYS A 77 1.76 -4.59 6.13
C CYS A 77 0.63 -3.68 5.59
N THR A 78 0.09 -2.81 6.43
CA THR A 78 -0.96 -1.85 6.03
C THR A 78 -0.40 -0.49 5.60
N VAL A 79 0.92 -0.31 5.61
CA VAL A 79 1.59 0.97 5.24
C VAL A 79 1.04 2.17 6.05
N CYS A 80 0.65 1.93 7.31
CA CYS A 80 0.03 2.95 8.18
C CYS A 80 1.03 3.87 8.90
N ASP A 81 2.32 3.63 8.72
CA ASP A 81 3.43 4.39 9.32
C ASP A 81 3.56 4.40 10.84
N LEU A 82 2.72 3.67 11.58
CA LEU A 82 2.81 3.64 13.05
C LEU A 82 4.19 3.15 13.55
N CYS A 83 4.78 2.16 12.87
CA CYS A 83 6.11 1.66 13.23
C CYS A 83 7.19 2.70 13.00
N PHE A 84 7.13 3.43 11.88
CA PHE A 84 8.09 4.48 11.52
C PHE A 84 7.94 5.71 12.42
N LEU A 85 6.73 6.25 12.54
CA LEU A 85 6.48 7.53 13.21
C LEU A 85 6.58 7.44 14.74
N THR A 86 6.26 6.28 15.34
CA THR A 86 6.03 6.23 16.79
C THR A 86 6.85 5.19 17.56
N LYS A 87 7.40 4.16 16.90
CA LYS A 87 8.04 3.03 17.61
C LYS A 87 9.50 2.81 17.28
N CYS A 88 9.87 2.94 16.01
CA CYS A 88 11.20 2.57 15.55
C CYS A 88 12.24 3.59 16.02
N PRO A 89 13.27 3.18 16.80
CA PRO A 89 14.35 4.07 17.24
C PRO A 89 15.43 4.26 16.16
N TYR A 90 15.30 3.57 15.02
CA TYR A 90 16.32 3.44 13.99
C TYR A 90 15.93 4.13 12.68
N THR A 91 14.91 4.97 12.72
CA THR A 91 14.47 5.81 11.60
C THR A 91 15.50 6.90 11.31
N PRO A 92 15.51 7.47 10.09
CA PRO A 92 16.44 8.53 9.74
C PRO A 92 16.24 9.73 10.69
N PRO A 93 17.32 10.38 11.16
CA PRO A 93 18.70 10.33 10.67
C PRO A 93 19.59 9.24 11.29
N HIS A 94 19.04 8.28 12.03
CA HIS A 94 19.83 7.18 12.58
C HIS A 94 20.59 6.42 11.48
N ALA A 95 21.82 5.97 11.76
CA ALA A 95 22.69 5.32 10.78
C ALA A 95 22.08 4.07 10.12
N LEU A 96 21.20 3.37 10.83
CA LEU A 96 20.48 2.20 10.29
C LEU A 96 19.34 2.58 9.34
N ASN A 97 18.88 3.83 9.30
CA ASN A 97 18.00 4.36 8.26
C ASN A 97 16.78 3.46 7.93
N VAL A 98 16.07 2.98 8.96
CA VAL A 98 14.97 2.02 8.80
C VAL A 98 13.68 2.74 8.43
N ASP A 99 13.11 2.42 7.26
CA ASP A 99 11.75 2.80 6.87
C ASP A 99 11.00 1.56 6.36
N PHE A 100 10.50 0.77 7.31
CA PHE A 100 9.80 -0.48 7.03
C PHE A 100 8.59 -0.28 6.09
N PRO A 101 7.69 0.70 6.32
CA PRO A 101 6.58 0.96 5.39
C PRO A 101 7.03 1.26 3.96
N HIS A 102 8.06 2.11 3.77
CA HIS A 102 8.60 2.39 2.44
C HIS A 102 9.23 1.17 1.77
N LEU A 103 9.88 0.30 2.55
CA LEU A 103 10.42 -0.96 2.03
C LEU A 103 9.29 -1.90 1.56
N MET A 104 8.20 -2.02 2.34
CA MET A 104 7.05 -2.83 1.92
C MET A 104 6.38 -2.24 0.68
N LEU A 105 6.28 -0.91 0.60
CA LEU A 105 5.76 -0.21 -0.56
C LEU A 105 6.65 -0.41 -1.79
N ARG A 106 7.98 -0.37 -1.64
CA ARG A 106 8.94 -0.68 -2.70
C ARG A 106 8.72 -2.11 -3.21
N TYR A 107 8.58 -3.08 -2.31
CA TYR A 107 8.28 -4.47 -2.70
C TYR A 107 7.05 -4.54 -3.61
N ARG A 108 5.92 -3.97 -3.15
CA ARG A 108 4.67 -3.95 -3.92
C ARG A 108 4.79 -3.21 -5.25
N ALA A 109 5.62 -2.16 -5.32
CA ALA A 109 5.90 -1.46 -6.56
C ALA A 109 6.66 -2.33 -7.57
N VAL A 110 7.61 -3.17 -7.10
CA VAL A 110 8.26 -4.18 -7.96
C VAL A 110 7.25 -5.21 -8.45
N GLU A 111 6.34 -5.69 -7.59
CA GLU A 111 5.26 -6.60 -8.01
C GLU A 111 4.39 -5.99 -9.11
N GLN A 112 3.96 -4.75 -8.91
CA GLN A 112 3.14 -4.02 -9.87
C GLN A 112 3.88 -3.85 -11.22
N ALA A 113 5.18 -3.55 -11.19
CA ALA A 113 6.00 -3.43 -12.39
C ALA A 113 6.08 -4.76 -13.16
N GLU A 114 6.30 -5.89 -12.47
CA GLU A 114 6.30 -7.22 -13.09
C GLU A 114 4.93 -7.60 -13.67
N GLY A 115 3.85 -7.25 -12.97
CA GLY A 115 2.49 -7.42 -13.48
C GLY A 115 2.22 -6.63 -14.76
N ASN A 116 2.74 -5.41 -14.84
CA ASN A 116 2.59 -4.55 -16.02
C ASN A 116 3.41 -5.04 -17.21
N LYS A 117 4.65 -5.51 -17.00
CA LYS A 117 5.46 -6.17 -18.03
C LYS A 117 4.74 -7.39 -18.60
N SER A 118 4.20 -8.23 -17.71
CA SER A 118 3.44 -9.43 -18.08
C SER A 118 2.17 -9.11 -18.87
N ALA A 119 1.47 -8.02 -18.54
CA ALA A 119 0.29 -7.56 -19.29
C ALA A 119 0.68 -6.97 -20.66
N ALA A 120 1.74 -6.17 -20.73
CA ALA A 120 2.25 -5.61 -21.98
C ALA A 120 2.73 -6.71 -22.95
N ALA A 121 3.41 -7.74 -22.44
CA ALA A 121 3.83 -8.90 -23.21
C ALA A 121 2.65 -9.73 -23.77
N ARG A 122 1.49 -9.74 -23.09
CA ARG A 122 0.26 -10.39 -23.58
C ARG A 122 -0.50 -9.56 -24.62
N LEU A 123 -0.30 -8.23 -24.63
CA LEU A 123 -0.91 -7.30 -25.59
C LEU A 123 -0.08 -7.12 -26.86
N ASN A 124 1.22 -7.43 -26.80
CA ASN A 124 2.05 -7.53 -27.99
C ASN A 124 1.80 -8.90 -28.64
N PRO A 125 1.31 -8.97 -29.89
CA PRO A 125 1.25 -10.25 -30.59
C PRO A 125 2.66 -10.83 -30.69
N VAL A 126 2.78 -12.12 -30.34
CA VAL A 126 3.99 -12.91 -30.58
C VAL A 126 4.35 -12.74 -32.06
N PRO A 127 5.59 -12.35 -32.42
CA PRO A 127 6.00 -12.38 -33.81
C PRO A 127 5.98 -13.84 -34.27
N GLU A 128 5.20 -14.13 -35.31
CA GLU A 128 5.27 -15.43 -35.97
C GLU A 128 6.65 -15.58 -36.62
N GLY A 129 7.38 -16.63 -36.22
CA GLY A 129 8.44 -17.21 -37.04
C GLY A 129 9.82 -17.31 -36.40
N GLU A 130 10.25 -18.57 -36.26
CA GLU A 130 11.62 -19.09 -36.49
C GLU A 130 12.73 -18.55 -35.54
N ASP A 131 13.52 -19.34 -34.81
CA ASP A 131 14.19 -20.55 -35.26
C ASP A 131 14.88 -21.27 -34.10
N LYS A 132 15.14 -22.55 -34.33
CA LYS A 132 15.87 -23.49 -33.47
C LYS A 132 17.25 -22.97 -33.06
N VAL A 133 17.59 -23.02 -31.77
CA VAL A 133 19.01 -23.07 -31.35
C VAL A 133 19.23 -24.21 -30.35
N LYS A 134 20.17 -25.06 -30.75
CA LYS A 134 20.61 -26.31 -30.13
C LYS A 134 21.39 -26.05 -28.84
N MET A 135 21.22 -26.94 -27.86
CA MET A 135 22.12 -27.09 -26.72
C MET A 135 23.51 -27.52 -27.21
N GLY A 136 24.52 -26.72 -26.87
CA GLY A 136 25.93 -27.07 -26.99
C GLY A 136 26.58 -26.98 -25.60
N ALA A 137 27.22 -28.08 -25.18
CA ALA A 137 28.02 -28.16 -23.97
C ALA A 137 29.45 -27.65 -24.21
N SER A 138 30.05 -26.98 -23.22
CA SER A 138 31.33 -27.37 -22.59
C SER A 138 32.04 -26.20 -21.87
N ALA A 139 32.38 -26.45 -20.60
CA ALA A 139 33.62 -26.20 -19.86
C ALA A 139 34.42 -24.87 -19.99
N GLY A 140 34.72 -24.29 -18.81
CA GLY A 140 36.09 -23.90 -18.43
C GLY A 140 36.31 -22.44 -18.01
N GLY A 141 36.80 -22.22 -16.77
CA GLY A 141 37.59 -21.03 -16.41
C GLY A 141 37.32 -20.34 -15.07
N MET A 142 38.00 -20.80 -14.01
CA MET A 142 38.36 -20.10 -12.74
C MET A 142 39.17 -18.81 -13.03
N SER A 143 39.40 -17.78 -12.19
CA SER A 143 39.00 -17.31 -10.85
C SER A 143 39.67 -15.93 -10.65
N MET A 144 39.25 -15.18 -9.62
CA MET A 144 39.98 -14.24 -8.72
C MET A 144 39.11 -13.02 -8.40
N GLU A 145 38.40 -13.00 -7.26
CA GLU A 145 38.83 -12.61 -5.90
C GLU A 145 38.97 -11.09 -5.66
N GLY A 146 38.13 -10.57 -4.75
CA GLY A 146 38.36 -9.28 -4.09
C GLY A 146 37.17 -8.69 -3.33
N HIS A 147 37.22 -8.82 -1.99
CA HIS A 147 36.60 -7.99 -0.93
C HIS A 147 35.17 -8.35 -0.44
N GLY A 148 35.11 -9.07 0.70
CA GLY A 148 33.91 -9.29 1.52
C GLY A 148 33.43 -8.03 2.26
N ASP A 149 32.25 -7.99 2.89
CA ASP A 149 31.40 -9.07 3.42
C ASP A 149 29.91 -8.72 3.21
N PRO A 150 29.18 -9.42 2.32
CA PRO A 150 27.74 -9.30 2.17
C PRO A 150 27.08 -10.50 2.84
N ALA A 151 26.56 -10.32 4.07
CA ALA A 151 25.57 -11.18 4.72
C ALA A 151 25.76 -12.69 4.46
N ARG A 152 26.47 -13.39 5.37
CA ARG A 152 26.50 -14.86 5.50
C ARG A 152 25.29 -15.51 4.82
N THR A 153 25.45 -15.94 3.58
CA THR A 153 24.42 -16.73 2.91
C THR A 153 24.70 -18.16 3.24
N ALA A 154 23.76 -18.85 3.90
CA ALA A 154 23.83 -20.30 3.94
C ALA A 154 23.72 -20.82 2.49
N GLU A 155 24.72 -21.59 2.06
CA GLU A 155 24.72 -22.21 0.73
C GLU A 155 23.42 -23.00 0.53
N GLY A 156 22.70 -22.75 -0.57
CA GLY A 156 21.44 -23.43 -0.88
C GLY A 156 20.15 -22.73 -0.45
N VAL A 157 20.20 -21.57 0.23
CA VAL A 157 18.99 -20.79 0.55
C VAL A 157 18.49 -20.02 -0.68
N GLY A 158 17.24 -20.21 -1.07
CA GLY A 158 16.63 -19.53 -2.21
C GLY A 158 16.54 -18.01 -1.99
N ARG A 159 17.23 -17.22 -2.84
CA ARG A 159 17.27 -15.74 -2.77
C ARG A 159 16.32 -15.04 -3.75
N ALA A 160 15.51 -15.79 -4.48
CA ALA A 160 14.52 -15.21 -5.40
C ALA A 160 13.26 -14.75 -4.64
N LEU A 161 12.78 -13.54 -4.94
CA LEU A 161 11.55 -13.00 -4.39
C LEU A 161 10.33 -13.63 -5.08
N VAL A 162 9.23 -13.79 -4.35
CA VAL A 162 7.94 -14.21 -4.91
C VAL A 162 7.06 -12.99 -5.10
N LEU A 163 7.04 -12.47 -6.33
CA LEU A 163 6.25 -11.30 -6.71
C LEU A 163 4.88 -11.75 -7.22
N LYS A 164 3.81 -11.29 -6.56
CA LYS A 164 2.42 -11.55 -6.92
C LYS A 164 1.73 -10.22 -7.24
N PRO A 165 1.73 -9.78 -8.53
CA PRO A 165 1.04 -8.56 -8.92
C PRO A 165 -0.45 -8.60 -8.58
N PRO A 166 -1.08 -7.44 -8.37
CA PRO A 166 -2.48 -7.39 -8.03
C PRO A 166 -3.36 -7.97 -9.15
N GLY A 167 -4.34 -8.76 -8.73
CA GLY A 167 -5.29 -9.43 -9.61
C GLY A 167 -6.23 -8.42 -10.31
N TRP A 168 -6.98 -8.92 -11.28
CA TRP A 168 -7.97 -8.09 -11.99
C TRP A 168 -8.98 -7.45 -11.01
N ALA A 169 -9.53 -8.23 -10.08
CA ALA A 169 -10.51 -7.75 -9.12
C ALA A 169 -9.95 -6.63 -8.23
N GLU A 170 -8.74 -6.80 -7.69
CA GLU A 170 -8.04 -5.81 -6.87
C GLU A 170 -7.81 -4.50 -7.63
N LYS A 171 -7.44 -4.58 -8.92
CA LYS A 171 -7.31 -3.41 -9.80
C LYS A 171 -8.64 -2.69 -10.03
N GLN A 172 -9.77 -3.42 -10.07
CA GLN A 172 -11.09 -2.80 -10.20
C GLN A 172 -11.57 -2.19 -8.88
N LEU A 173 -11.32 -2.86 -7.76
CA LEU A 173 -11.73 -2.40 -6.42
C LEU A 173 -11.03 -1.08 -6.04
N ASN A 174 -9.78 -0.89 -6.47
CA ASN A 174 -9.00 0.32 -6.16
C ASN A 174 -9.53 1.59 -6.88
N LYS A 175 -10.39 1.46 -7.90
CA LYS A 175 -10.95 2.60 -8.65
C LYS A 175 -12.11 3.26 -7.89
N THR A 176 -11.80 3.79 -6.71
CA THR A 176 -12.76 4.32 -5.72
C THR A 176 -13.70 5.39 -6.25
N ASP A 177 -13.24 6.39 -7.00
CA ASP A 177 -14.14 7.42 -7.55
C ASP A 177 -15.12 6.85 -8.59
N ARG A 178 -14.63 5.98 -9.47
CA ARG A 178 -15.47 5.31 -10.46
C ARG A 178 -16.52 4.45 -9.75
N ASN A 179 -16.07 3.61 -8.82
CA ASN A 179 -16.92 2.69 -8.08
C ASN A 179 -17.92 3.48 -7.21
N GLY A 180 -17.48 4.54 -6.53
CA GLY A 180 -18.32 5.41 -5.72
C GLY A 180 -19.42 6.11 -6.53
N LYS A 181 -19.10 6.61 -7.73
CA LYS A 181 -20.10 7.22 -8.63
C LYS A 181 -21.11 6.18 -9.14
N VAL A 182 -20.63 5.04 -9.64
CA VAL A 182 -21.49 3.98 -10.19
C VAL A 182 -22.35 3.34 -9.11
N MET A 183 -21.73 2.86 -8.04
CA MET A 183 -22.44 2.17 -6.95
C MET A 183 -23.29 3.13 -6.13
N GLY A 184 -22.90 4.40 -6.02
CA GLY A 184 -23.73 5.45 -5.43
C GLY A 184 -25.02 5.69 -6.24
N ALA A 185 -24.94 5.72 -7.57
CA ALA A 185 -26.12 5.89 -8.42
C ALA A 185 -27.16 4.76 -8.26
N VAL A 186 -26.70 3.55 -7.93
CA VAL A 186 -27.54 2.37 -7.66
C VAL A 186 -27.50 1.93 -6.19
N ALA A 187 -27.30 2.88 -5.27
CA ALA A 187 -26.98 2.57 -3.87
C ALA A 187 -27.93 1.58 -3.17
N PRO A 188 -29.28 1.60 -3.35
CA PRO A 188 -30.15 0.59 -2.75
C PRO A 188 -29.80 -0.84 -3.16
N VAL A 189 -29.54 -1.07 -4.45
CA VAL A 189 -29.17 -2.38 -5.00
C VAL A 189 -27.74 -2.76 -4.57
N ALA A 190 -26.80 -1.82 -4.68
CA ALA A 190 -25.42 -2.02 -4.26
C ALA A 190 -25.34 -2.43 -2.78
N ARG A 191 -26.09 -1.76 -1.90
CA ARG A 191 -26.14 -2.09 -0.47
C ARG A 191 -26.70 -3.47 -0.21
N TRP A 192 -27.85 -3.80 -0.79
CA TRP A 192 -28.43 -5.14 -0.68
C TRP A 192 -27.43 -6.22 -1.11
N ALA A 193 -26.69 -6.00 -2.21
CA ALA A 193 -25.72 -6.95 -2.72
C ALA A 193 -24.47 -7.05 -1.81
N MET A 194 -24.06 -5.96 -1.16
CA MET A 194 -22.85 -5.92 -0.33
C MET A 194 -23.10 -6.32 1.13
N GLU A 195 -24.36 -6.33 1.58
CA GLU A 195 -24.75 -6.64 2.95
C GLU A 195 -24.18 -7.98 3.41
N ARG A 196 -23.52 -8.00 4.57
CA ARG A 196 -22.79 -9.18 5.06
C ARG A 196 -23.72 -10.39 5.24
N SER A 197 -24.99 -10.15 5.58
CA SER A 197 -25.98 -11.21 5.76
C SER A 197 -26.57 -11.74 4.46
N ASN A 198 -26.15 -11.28 3.27
CA ASN A 198 -26.71 -11.73 2.00
C ASN A 198 -26.11 -13.09 1.57
N PRO A 199 -26.85 -14.21 1.66
CA PRO A 199 -26.30 -15.53 1.41
C PRO A 199 -26.04 -15.81 -0.08
N LEU A 200 -26.58 -14.99 -0.98
CA LEU A 200 -26.48 -15.20 -2.43
C LEU A 200 -25.25 -14.49 -3.00
N THR A 201 -25.05 -13.23 -2.62
CA THR A 201 -24.01 -12.38 -3.22
C THR A 201 -22.66 -12.53 -2.54
N ARG A 202 -22.62 -12.81 -1.23
CA ARG A 202 -21.35 -12.92 -0.48
C ARG A 202 -20.47 -14.08 -0.95
N PRO A 203 -20.97 -15.33 -1.10
CA PRO A 203 -20.15 -16.42 -1.64
C PRO A 203 -19.71 -16.16 -3.08
N LEU A 204 -20.55 -15.49 -3.87
CA LEU A 204 -20.23 -15.12 -5.25
C LEU A 204 -19.11 -14.06 -5.30
N MET A 205 -19.15 -13.05 -4.43
CA MET A 205 -18.09 -12.04 -4.31
C MET A 205 -16.77 -12.65 -3.85
N GLU A 206 -16.81 -13.61 -2.93
CA GLU A 206 -15.62 -14.36 -2.51
C GLU A 206 -15.01 -15.14 -3.67
N ALA A 207 -15.83 -15.90 -4.40
CA ALA A 207 -15.38 -16.71 -5.54
C ALA A 207 -14.82 -15.87 -6.70
N ILE A 208 -15.40 -14.71 -6.99
CA ILE A 208 -15.02 -13.88 -8.15
C ILE A 208 -13.94 -12.86 -7.80
N ALA A 209 -14.06 -12.20 -6.66
CA ALA A 209 -13.25 -11.04 -6.30
C ALA A 209 -12.30 -11.30 -5.12
N GLY A 210 -12.35 -12.49 -4.50
CA GLY A 210 -11.52 -12.82 -3.34
C GLY A 210 -11.90 -12.04 -2.08
N ILE A 211 -13.08 -11.44 -2.05
CA ILE A 211 -13.58 -10.70 -0.89
C ILE A 211 -14.20 -11.70 0.08
N ASP A 212 -13.56 -11.91 1.23
CA ASP A 212 -14.05 -12.82 2.27
C ASP A 212 -15.55 -12.59 2.56
N LYS A 213 -16.33 -13.66 2.54
CA LYS A 213 -17.79 -13.59 2.66
C LYS A 213 -18.25 -12.95 3.98
N ASP A 214 -17.44 -13.03 5.03
CA ASP A 214 -17.72 -12.49 6.38
C ASP A 214 -17.13 -11.09 6.59
N ALA A 215 -16.37 -10.55 5.61
CA ALA A 215 -15.84 -9.20 5.66
C ALA A 215 -16.95 -8.12 5.68
N VAL A 216 -16.83 -7.17 6.61
CA VAL A 216 -17.71 -6.00 6.67
C VAL A 216 -17.32 -5.02 5.57
N LEU A 217 -18.21 -4.80 4.60
CA LEU A 217 -17.96 -3.87 3.51
C LEU A 217 -18.49 -2.46 3.80
N PRO A 218 -17.76 -1.41 3.40
CA PRO A 218 -18.27 -0.05 3.47
C PRO A 218 -19.41 0.12 2.46
N LEU A 219 -20.62 0.35 2.96
CA LEU A 219 -21.82 0.50 2.13
C LEU A 219 -21.83 1.85 1.41
N PHE A 220 -22.20 1.87 0.13
CA PHE A 220 -22.29 3.13 -0.64
C PHE A 220 -23.51 3.96 -0.25
N VAL A 221 -23.39 5.29 -0.30
CA VAL A 221 -24.49 6.25 -0.12
C VAL A 221 -24.93 6.83 -1.48
N PRO A 222 -26.22 7.21 -1.65
CA PRO A 222 -26.65 7.90 -2.86
C PRO A 222 -25.93 9.25 -3.01
N PRO A 223 -25.80 9.82 -4.23
CA PRO A 223 -25.11 11.08 -4.45
C PRO A 223 -25.63 12.25 -3.61
N SER A 224 -26.93 12.26 -3.31
CA SER A 224 -27.57 13.27 -2.44
C SER A 224 -27.09 13.23 -0.99
N GLN A 225 -26.49 12.12 -0.54
CA GLN A 225 -25.97 11.92 0.81
C GLN A 225 -24.45 11.96 0.87
N ALA A 226 -23.76 12.03 -0.27
CA ALA A 226 -22.31 12.13 -0.33
C ALA A 226 -21.82 13.34 0.48
N PHE A 227 -20.67 13.24 1.15
CA PHE A 227 -20.19 14.32 1.99
C PHE A 227 -19.90 15.59 1.19
N SER A 228 -19.39 15.45 -0.04
CA SER A 228 -19.15 16.55 -0.97
C SER A 228 -20.43 17.27 -1.42
N ALA A 229 -21.62 16.67 -1.25
CA ALA A 229 -22.89 17.37 -1.49
C ALA A 229 -23.11 18.51 -0.49
N ALA A 230 -22.42 18.48 0.66
CA ALA A 230 -22.38 19.57 1.63
C ALA A 230 -21.31 20.63 1.30
N SER A 231 -20.93 20.83 0.04
CA SER A 231 -19.84 21.74 -0.38
C SER A 231 -20.08 23.23 -0.07
N LYS A 232 -21.31 23.63 0.25
CA LYS A 232 -21.61 25.03 0.59
C LYS A 232 -20.88 25.45 1.87
N PRO A 233 -20.24 26.63 1.88
CA PRO A 233 -19.64 27.21 3.09
C PRO A 233 -20.70 27.25 4.20
N GLY A 234 -20.38 26.66 5.34
CA GLY A 234 -21.23 26.79 6.53
C GLY A 234 -20.94 28.15 7.10
N GLY A 235 -21.82 29.11 6.82
CA GLY A 235 -21.66 30.51 7.23
C GLY A 235 -21.03 30.58 8.61
N GLY A 236 -19.83 31.18 8.65
CA GLY A 236 -18.83 31.00 9.71
C GLY A 236 -19.36 30.88 11.11
N GLY A 237 -18.85 29.90 11.85
CA GLY A 237 -19.14 29.76 13.27
C GLY A 237 -18.80 31.07 13.99
N LYS A 238 -19.81 31.84 14.38
CA LYS A 238 -19.62 33.04 15.18
C LYS A 238 -19.45 32.63 16.63
N GLY A 239 -18.40 33.13 17.27
CA GLY A 239 -18.05 32.76 18.64
C GLY A 239 -17.42 31.37 18.70
N GLY A 240 -16.17 31.33 19.15
CA GLY A 240 -15.41 30.11 19.37
C GLY A 240 -13.92 30.41 19.50
N PRO A 241 -13.12 29.50 20.08
CA PRO A 241 -11.69 29.73 20.31
C PRO A 241 -10.87 29.89 19.02
N ALA A 242 -11.40 29.47 17.87
CA ALA A 242 -10.75 29.55 16.57
C ALA A 242 -11.52 30.46 15.58
N GLU A 243 -12.25 31.45 16.09
CA GLU A 243 -13.00 32.42 15.28
C GLU A 243 -12.13 33.08 14.20
N GLY A 244 -12.68 33.19 12.99
CA GLY A 244 -12.02 33.79 11.83
C GLY A 244 -10.97 32.90 11.15
N LYS A 245 -10.72 31.69 11.66
CA LYS A 245 -9.90 30.68 10.96
C LYS A 245 -10.69 30.06 9.83
N LYS A 246 -10.00 29.75 8.72
CA LYS A 246 -10.59 29.13 7.54
C LYS A 246 -9.87 27.83 7.22
N VAL A 247 -10.63 26.79 6.92
CA VAL A 247 -10.07 25.49 6.53
C VAL A 247 -10.82 24.90 5.35
N VAL A 248 -10.05 24.26 4.47
CA VAL A 248 -10.61 23.35 3.46
C VAL A 248 -10.58 21.95 4.07
N LEU A 249 -11.76 21.35 4.24
CA LEU A 249 -11.91 19.98 4.69
C LEU A 249 -12.00 19.06 3.49
N TYR A 250 -10.89 18.41 3.16
CA TYR A 250 -10.84 17.41 2.10
C TYR A 250 -11.66 16.19 2.49
N ALA A 251 -12.69 15.87 1.71
CA ALA A 251 -13.68 14.87 2.07
C ALA A 251 -13.10 13.45 2.14
N THR A 252 -12.06 13.11 1.36
CA THR A 252 -11.60 11.73 1.12
C THR A 252 -12.66 10.82 0.46
N CYS A 253 -12.23 9.77 -0.24
CA CYS A 253 -13.16 8.91 -0.97
C CYS A 253 -14.08 8.09 -0.06
N LEU A 254 -13.57 7.57 1.06
CA LEU A 254 -14.34 6.71 1.97
C LEU A 254 -15.44 7.50 2.69
N VAL A 255 -15.08 8.66 3.25
CA VAL A 255 -16.05 9.53 3.92
C VAL A 255 -17.03 10.11 2.89
N ASN A 256 -16.59 10.38 1.66
CA ASN A 256 -17.50 10.89 0.63
C ASN A 256 -18.55 9.85 0.21
N TYR A 257 -18.13 8.63 -0.15
CA TYR A 257 -19.01 7.64 -0.79
C TYR A 257 -19.64 6.62 0.16
N ASN A 258 -19.11 6.44 1.37
CA ASN A 258 -19.55 5.36 2.24
C ASN A 258 -19.90 5.84 3.66
N MET A 259 -19.08 6.72 4.24
CA MET A 259 -19.19 7.14 5.64
C MET A 259 -19.33 8.66 5.83
N PRO A 260 -20.33 9.33 5.20
CA PRO A 260 -20.46 10.78 5.25
C PRO A 260 -20.74 11.32 6.65
N ALA A 261 -21.23 10.49 7.57
CA ALA A 261 -21.43 10.87 8.96
C ALA A 261 -20.13 11.34 9.65
N ILE A 262 -18.99 10.73 9.34
CA ILE A 262 -17.68 11.11 9.90
C ILE A 262 -17.34 12.54 9.48
N GLY A 263 -17.46 12.85 8.18
CA GLY A 263 -17.17 14.19 7.65
C GLY A 263 -18.12 15.25 8.22
N LYS A 264 -19.42 14.92 8.34
CA LYS A 264 -20.42 15.81 8.95
C LYS A 264 -20.09 16.11 10.41
N ALA A 265 -19.70 15.10 11.19
CA ALA A 265 -19.30 15.27 12.57
C ALA A 265 -18.02 16.13 12.69
N ALA A 266 -16.99 15.84 11.88
CA ALA A 266 -15.75 16.61 11.86
C ALA A 266 -15.99 18.09 11.53
N ARG A 267 -16.82 18.35 10.50
CA ARG A 267 -17.25 19.70 10.14
C ARG A 267 -17.98 20.41 11.28
N ALA A 268 -18.94 19.74 11.92
CA ALA A 268 -19.71 20.33 13.01
C ALA A 268 -18.82 20.73 14.21
N VAL A 269 -17.79 19.94 14.53
CA VAL A 269 -16.82 20.27 15.58
C VAL A 269 -16.00 21.51 15.21
N LEU A 270 -15.52 21.59 13.97
CA LEU A 270 -14.75 22.74 13.46
C LEU A 270 -15.60 24.02 13.45
N GLU A 271 -16.81 23.95 12.92
CA GLU A 271 -17.73 25.10 12.87
C GLU A 271 -18.13 25.55 14.27
N ARG A 272 -18.39 24.62 15.21
CA ARG A 272 -18.65 24.95 16.62
C ARG A 272 -17.45 25.61 17.31
N SER A 273 -16.23 25.39 16.81
CA SER A 273 -15.01 26.03 17.31
C SER A 273 -14.79 27.42 16.73
N GLY A 274 -15.66 27.89 15.82
CA GLY A 274 -15.57 29.19 15.16
C GLY A 274 -14.86 29.17 13.80
N VAL A 275 -14.59 27.98 13.25
CA VAL A 275 -13.86 27.83 11.98
C VAL A 275 -14.80 27.89 10.78
N ASP A 276 -14.44 28.68 9.76
CA ASP A 276 -15.08 28.65 8.44
C ASP A 276 -14.64 27.41 7.68
N VAL A 277 -15.53 26.44 7.49
CA VAL A 277 -15.22 25.18 6.81
C VAL A 277 -15.80 25.16 5.40
N VAL A 278 -14.95 24.87 4.42
CA VAL A 278 -15.35 24.53 3.04
C VAL A 278 -15.01 23.07 2.79
N VAL A 279 -15.97 22.28 2.33
CA VAL A 279 -15.72 20.87 1.98
C VAL A 279 -15.25 20.79 0.53
N SER A 280 -14.09 20.16 0.30
CA SER A 280 -13.49 19.97 -1.03
C SER A 280 -13.34 18.48 -1.35
N TYR A 281 -13.66 18.09 -2.58
CA TYR A 281 -13.45 16.73 -3.08
C TYR A 281 -13.12 16.73 -4.58
N PRO A 282 -11.88 17.03 -4.96
CA PRO A 282 -11.44 16.95 -6.36
C PRO A 282 -11.37 15.52 -6.91
N GLY A 283 -11.11 14.53 -6.04
CA GLY A 283 -11.00 13.11 -6.38
C GLY A 283 -10.41 12.32 -5.21
N CYS A 284 -10.14 11.04 -5.40
CA CYS A 284 -9.44 10.19 -4.43
C CYS A 284 -7.94 10.50 -4.37
N CYS A 285 -7.33 10.45 -3.18
CA CYS A 285 -5.90 10.69 -2.97
C CYS A 285 -4.98 9.57 -3.51
N GLY A 286 -5.54 8.41 -3.85
CA GLY A 286 -4.76 7.28 -4.35
C GLY A 286 -4.34 6.25 -3.31
N MET A 287 -4.75 6.34 -2.04
CA MET A 287 -4.33 5.36 -1.02
C MET A 287 -4.51 3.89 -1.44
N PRO A 288 -5.63 3.46 -2.05
CA PRO A 288 -5.78 2.08 -2.51
C PRO A 288 -4.80 1.67 -3.63
N GLN A 289 -4.33 2.63 -4.43
CA GLN A 289 -3.27 2.41 -5.41
C GLN A 289 -1.89 2.33 -4.76
N LEU A 290 -1.65 3.17 -3.74
CA LEU A 290 -0.42 3.13 -2.94
C LEU A 290 -0.26 1.77 -2.27
N GLU A 291 -1.33 1.26 -1.65
CA GLU A 291 -1.33 -0.07 -1.03
C GLU A 291 -1.07 -1.21 -2.02
N GLN A 292 -1.24 -0.99 -3.33
CA GLN A 292 -0.92 -1.95 -4.39
C GLN A 292 0.42 -1.66 -5.09
N GLY A 293 1.21 -0.68 -4.60
CA GLY A 293 2.50 -0.32 -5.18
C GLY A 293 2.44 0.54 -6.45
N ASP A 294 1.27 1.08 -6.82
CA ASP A 294 1.12 1.95 -7.99
C ASP A 294 1.48 3.40 -7.64
N VAL A 295 2.77 3.62 -7.35
CA VAL A 295 3.31 4.90 -6.87
C VAL A 295 3.14 6.03 -7.90
N ALA A 296 3.23 5.71 -9.20
CA ALA A 296 3.10 6.69 -10.27
C ALA A 296 1.67 7.27 -10.35
N GLU A 297 0.65 6.41 -10.30
CA GLU A 297 -0.76 6.84 -10.28
C GLU A 297 -1.06 7.69 -9.02
N VAL A 298 -0.50 7.33 -7.87
CA VAL A 298 -0.66 8.10 -6.63
C VAL A 298 -0.03 9.48 -6.76
N ALA A 299 1.19 9.58 -7.31
CA ALA A 299 1.85 10.85 -7.54
C ALA A 299 1.03 11.77 -8.48
N GLY A 300 0.45 11.20 -9.55
CA GLY A 300 -0.45 11.90 -10.45
C GLY A 300 -1.70 12.44 -9.73
N LYS A 301 -2.39 11.58 -8.97
CA LYS A 301 -3.56 11.98 -8.18
C LYS A 301 -3.25 13.01 -7.11
N ALA A 302 -2.11 12.87 -6.43
CA ALA A 302 -1.67 13.84 -5.43
C ALA A 302 -1.51 15.23 -6.05
N LYS A 303 -0.93 15.31 -7.25
CA LYS A 303 -0.83 16.57 -8.00
C LYS A 303 -2.22 17.15 -8.32
N GLU A 304 -3.13 16.35 -8.85
CA GLU A 304 -4.50 16.80 -9.14
C GLU A 304 -5.26 17.29 -7.91
N VAL A 305 -5.13 16.57 -6.78
CA VAL A 305 -5.76 16.96 -5.50
C VAL A 305 -5.15 18.26 -4.97
N CYS A 306 -3.83 18.45 -5.07
CA CYS A 306 -3.18 19.69 -4.63
C CYS A 306 -3.52 20.89 -5.52
N GLU A 307 -3.69 20.69 -6.83
CA GLU A 307 -4.00 21.77 -7.77
C GLU A 307 -5.48 22.19 -7.74
N ARG A 308 -6.38 21.26 -7.38
CA ARG A 308 -7.85 21.46 -7.44
C ARG A 308 -8.53 21.50 -6.07
N GLY A 309 -7.80 21.13 -5.01
CA GLY A 309 -8.30 20.98 -3.63
C GLY A 309 -8.44 22.29 -2.90
#